data_AF-R7LSP5-F1
#
_entry.id   AF-R7LSP5-F1
#
_cell.length_a   1.000
_cell.length_b   1.000
_cell.length_c   1.000
_cell.angle_alpha   90.00
_cell.angle_beta   90.00
_cell.angle_gamma   90.00
#
_symmetry.space_group_name_H-M   'P 1'
#
loop_
_entity.id
_entity.type
_entity.pdbx_description
1 polymer ?
#
loop_
_entity_poly.entity_id
_entity_poly.type
_entity_poly.pdbx_seq_one_letter_code
_entity_poly.pdbx_strand_id
1 'polypeptide(L)'
;MEKIKELYKKYKEIINYLIFGVLTTVVSLIVYYVAVYTFLNPENAVQLQIANILSWIAGVTFAYFTNRNYVFDSKEQNRLKEAGKFVMARVVTLLMDMVIMWLGVTVLCFNDKIMKLISQVVIIISNYVFSKLFVFKKKKD
;
A
#
# COMPACT_ATOMS: atom_id res chain seq x y z
N MET A 1 -25.11 -17.72 -15.35
CA MET A 1 -24.88 -16.29 -15.01
C MET A 1 -24.59 -16.06 -13.53
N GLU A 2 -25.11 -16.87 -12.60
CA GLU A 2 -24.87 -16.71 -11.15
C GLU A 2 -23.39 -16.87 -10.74
N LYS A 3 -22.66 -17.83 -11.31
CA LYS A 3 -21.21 -18.01 -11.07
C LYS A 3 -20.37 -16.78 -11.42
N ILE A 4 -20.74 -16.03 -12.46
CA ILE A 4 -20.03 -14.79 -12.85
C ILE A 4 -20.33 -13.67 -11.85
N LYS A 5 -21.59 -13.55 -11.38
CA LYS A 5 -21.95 -12.60 -10.31
C LYS A 5 -21.26 -12.92 -8.99
N GLU A 6 -21.12 -14.20 -8.63
CA GLU A 6 -20.39 -14.63 -7.43
C GLU A 6 -18.89 -14.38 -7.54
N LEU A 7 -18.27 -14.68 -8.68
CA LEU A 7 -16.87 -14.35 -8.94
C LEU A 7 -16.66 -12.83 -8.92
N TYR A 8 -17.55 -12.05 -9.53
CA TYR A 8 -17.47 -10.60 -9.49
C TYR A 8 -17.61 -10.05 -8.06
N LYS A 9 -18.52 -10.60 -7.25
CA LYS A 9 -18.61 -10.29 -5.80
C LYS A 9 -17.34 -10.68 -5.05
N LYS A 10 -16.72 -11.80 -5.41
CA LYS A 10 -15.48 -12.32 -4.81
C LYS A 10 -14.25 -11.48 -5.14
N TYR A 11 -14.16 -10.95 -6.36
CA TYR A 11 -13.04 -10.10 -6.81
C TYR A 11 -13.30 -8.60 -6.64
N LYS A 12 -14.53 -8.16 -6.35
CA LYS A 12 -14.85 -6.75 -6.07
C LYS A 12 -13.95 -6.17 -4.98
N GLU A 13 -13.64 -6.94 -3.93
CA GLU A 13 -12.69 -6.54 -2.89
C GLU A 13 -11.30 -6.25 -3.49
N ILE A 14 -10.78 -7.13 -4.37
CA ILE A 14 -9.45 -6.97 -4.99
C ILE A 14 -9.44 -5.80 -5.98
N ILE A 15 -10.48 -5.67 -6.81
CA ILE A 15 -10.60 -4.59 -7.79
C ILE A 15 -10.66 -3.24 -7.07
N ASN A 16 -11.50 -3.11 -6.04
CA ASN A 16 -11.57 -1.89 -5.23
C ASN A 16 -10.22 -1.63 -4.54
N TYR A 17 -9.57 -2.66 -3.99
CA TYR A 17 -8.24 -2.51 -3.39
C TYR A 17 -7.20 -1.95 -4.37
N LEU A 18 -7.20 -2.44 -5.62
CA LEU A 18 -6.34 -1.92 -6.69
C LEU A 18 -6.69 -0.48 -7.06
N ILE A 19 -7.96 -0.15 -7.24
CA ILE A 19 -8.42 1.22 -7.55
C ILE A 19 -8.01 2.18 -6.43
N PHE A 20 -8.26 1.83 -5.17
CA PHE A 20 -7.83 2.64 -4.03
C PHE A 20 -6.32 2.66 -3.86
N GLY A 21 -5.60 1.62 -4.29
CA GLY A 21 -4.15 1.61 -4.42
C GLY A 21 -3.66 2.68 -5.40
N VAL A 22 -4.26 2.78 -6.58
CA VAL A 22 -3.93 3.82 -7.56
C VAL A 22 -4.27 5.21 -7.02
N LEU A 23 -5.47 5.39 -6.42
CA LEU A 23 -5.85 6.65 -5.79
C LEU A 23 -4.90 7.06 -4.66
N THR A 24 -4.43 6.09 -3.88
CA THR A 24 -3.43 6.32 -2.84
C THR A 24 -2.14 6.88 -3.42
N THR A 25 -1.68 6.33 -4.54
CA THR A 25 -0.50 6.84 -5.24
C THR A 25 -0.73 8.27 -5.72
N VAL A 26 -1.91 8.58 -6.26
CA VAL A 26 -2.27 9.95 -6.67
C VAL A 26 -2.26 10.91 -5.48
N VAL A 27 -2.86 10.52 -4.34
CA VAL A 27 -2.86 11.35 -3.12
C VAL A 27 -1.44 11.55 -2.60
N SER A 28 -0.62 10.50 -2.56
CA SER A 28 0.80 10.57 -2.20
C SER A 28 1.55 11.55 -3.10
N LEU A 29 1.38 11.46 -4.42
CA LEU A 29 1.99 12.40 -5.36
C LEU A 29 1.54 13.85 -5.10
N ILE A 30 0.24 14.09 -4.93
CA ILE A 30 -0.28 15.43 -4.62
C ILE A 30 0.37 15.99 -3.36
N VAL A 31 0.42 15.21 -2.28
CA VAL A 31 1.02 15.64 -1.01
C VAL A 31 2.52 15.91 -1.18
N TYR A 32 3.23 15.08 -1.95
CA TYR A 32 4.64 15.30 -2.26
C TYR A 32 4.85 16.63 -3.00
N TYR A 33 4.13 16.86 -4.10
CA TYR A 33 4.24 18.10 -4.88
C TYR A 33 3.88 19.33 -4.06
N VAL A 34 2.81 19.26 -3.26
CA VAL A 34 2.42 20.35 -2.37
C VAL A 34 3.53 20.61 -1.35
N ALA A 35 4.07 19.57 -0.70
CA ALA A 35 5.11 19.72 0.32
C ALA A 35 6.40 20.33 -0.24
N VAL A 36 6.83 19.89 -1.43
CA VAL A 36 8.00 20.44 -2.13
C VAL A 36 7.76 21.88 -2.60
N TYR A 37 6.54 22.21 -3.05
CA TYR A 37 6.23 23.55 -3.53
C TYR A 37 6.01 24.58 -2.41
N THR A 38 5.59 24.15 -1.22
CA THR A 38 5.22 25.07 -0.13
C THR A 38 6.32 25.28 0.92
N PHE A 39 7.02 24.24 1.38
CA PHE A 39 7.90 24.34 2.55
C PHE A 39 9.23 23.59 2.44
N LEU A 40 9.43 22.73 1.43
CA LEU A 40 10.59 21.84 1.34
C LEU A 40 11.35 22.04 0.03
N ASN A 41 12.54 22.62 0.10
CA ASN A 41 13.41 22.80 -1.05
C ASN A 41 13.95 21.44 -1.53
N PRO A 42 13.66 21.03 -2.77
CA PRO A 42 14.09 19.73 -3.29
C PRO A 42 15.61 19.63 -3.46
N GLU A 43 16.33 20.75 -3.45
CA GLU A 43 17.79 20.80 -3.49
C GLU A 43 18.45 20.29 -2.20
N ASN A 44 17.73 20.33 -1.07
CA ASN A 44 18.24 19.80 0.19
C ASN A 44 17.77 18.35 0.38
N ALA A 45 18.70 17.40 0.34
CA ALA A 45 18.42 15.97 0.46
C ALA A 45 17.60 15.61 1.71
N VAL A 46 17.79 16.33 2.83
CA VAL A 46 17.03 16.11 4.07
C VAL A 46 15.57 16.53 3.88
N GLN A 47 15.32 17.68 3.24
CA GLN A 47 13.97 18.19 3.01
C GLN A 47 13.21 17.33 2.00
N LEU A 48 13.88 16.83 0.96
CA LEU A 48 13.30 15.89 0.00
C LEU A 48 12.91 14.56 0.66
N GLN A 49 13.72 14.05 1.58
CA GLN A 49 13.37 12.85 2.36
C GLN A 49 12.15 13.11 3.25
N ILE A 50 12.08 14.26 3.92
CA ILE A 50 10.92 14.65 4.74
C ILE A 50 9.66 14.73 3.87
N ALA A 51 9.73 15.32 2.67
CA ALA A 51 8.59 15.41 1.74
C ALA A 51 8.11 14.01 1.33
N ASN A 52 9.04 13.10 1.04
CA ASN A 52 8.72 11.70 0.72
C ASN A 52 8.08 10.96 1.88
N ILE A 53 8.60 11.12 3.11
CA ILE A 53 8.03 10.48 4.30
C ILE A 53 6.61 11.00 4.56
N LEU A 54 6.39 12.31 4.48
CA LEU A 54 5.06 12.91 4.64
C LEU A 54 4.07 12.42 3.57
N SER A 55 4.51 12.41 2.32
CA SER A 55 3.75 11.86 1.19
C SER A 55 3.36 10.39 1.42
N TRP A 56 4.31 9.58 1.88
CA TRP A 56 4.08 8.17 2.18
C TRP A 56 3.10 7.99 3.35
N ILE A 57 3.26 8.75 4.44
CA ILE A 57 2.33 8.71 5.60
C ILE A 57 0.92 9.10 5.16
N ALA A 58 0.76 10.18 4.38
CA ALA A 58 -0.53 10.62 3.89
C ALA A 58 -1.18 9.57 2.98
N GLY A 59 -0.40 8.98 2.06
CA GLY A 59 -0.85 7.88 1.22
C GLY A 59 -1.31 6.67 2.04
N VAL A 60 -0.49 6.20 2.99
CA VAL A 60 -0.85 5.06 3.85
C VAL A 60 -2.10 5.35 4.69
N THR A 61 -2.24 6.58 5.19
CA THR A 61 -3.42 7.00 5.95
C THR A 61 -4.68 7.00 5.10
N PHE A 62 -4.61 7.55 3.88
CA PHE A 62 -5.71 7.55 2.93
C PHE A 62 -6.09 6.12 2.52
N ALA A 63 -5.09 5.29 2.20
CA ALA A 63 -5.27 3.88 1.85
C ALA A 63 -5.93 3.10 2.98
N TYR A 64 -5.54 3.36 4.23
CA TYR A 64 -6.16 2.73 5.39
C TYR A 64 -7.65 3.09 5.47
N PHE A 65 -7.99 4.37 5.35
CA PHE A 65 -9.37 4.83 5.44
C PHE A 65 -10.24 4.26 4.31
N THR A 66 -9.74 4.29 3.06
CA THR A 66 -10.47 3.73 1.92
C THR A 66 -10.55 2.21 1.96
N ASN A 67 -9.45 1.50 2.23
CA ASN A 67 -9.49 0.04 2.33
C ASN A 67 -10.42 -0.41 3.45
N ARG A 68 -10.38 0.24 4.60
CA ARG A 68 -11.29 -0.08 5.69
C ARG A 68 -12.75 0.15 5.34
N ASN A 69 -13.08 1.35 4.86
CA ASN A 69 -14.46 1.81 4.75
C ASN A 69 -15.13 1.35 3.45
N TYR A 70 -14.36 1.19 2.37
CA TYR A 70 -14.88 0.85 1.04
C TYR A 70 -14.50 -0.54 0.54
N VAL A 71 -13.38 -1.12 0.97
CA VAL A 71 -12.94 -2.45 0.49
C VAL A 71 -13.39 -3.56 1.43
N PHE A 72 -13.17 -3.39 2.74
CA PHE A 72 -13.38 -4.45 3.72
C PHE A 72 -14.57 -4.24 4.64
N ASP A 73 -15.18 -3.04 4.64
CA ASP A 73 -16.37 -2.68 5.43
C ASP A 73 -16.23 -3.11 6.91
N SER A 74 -15.04 -2.87 7.49
CA SER A 74 -14.70 -3.37 8.84
C SER A 74 -15.35 -2.53 9.94
N LYS A 75 -16.29 -3.14 10.68
CA LYS A 75 -16.99 -2.59 11.85
C LYS A 75 -16.21 -2.73 13.18
N GLU A 76 -14.92 -3.01 13.15
CA GLU A 76 -14.11 -3.13 14.38
C GLU A 76 -14.04 -1.79 15.15
N GLN A 77 -14.32 -1.82 16.45
CA GLN A 77 -14.36 -0.64 17.32
C GLN A 77 -12.97 0.01 17.44
N ASN A 78 -11.90 -0.78 17.40
CA ASN A 78 -10.53 -0.30 17.66
C ASN A 78 -9.81 0.19 16.40
N ARG A 79 -10.21 1.37 15.93
CA ARG A 79 -9.69 2.01 14.72
C ARG A 79 -8.18 2.25 14.71
N LEU A 80 -7.60 2.56 15.86
CA LEU A 80 -6.15 2.84 15.98
C LEU A 80 -5.31 1.56 15.89
N LYS A 81 -5.81 0.44 16.43
CA LYS A 81 -5.10 -0.84 16.40
C LYS A 81 -5.07 -1.44 14.99
N GLU A 82 -6.17 -1.32 14.25
CA GLU A 82 -6.24 -1.67 12.83
C GLU A 82 -5.31 -0.78 11.99
N ALA A 83 -5.33 0.54 12.23
CA ALA A 83 -4.45 1.49 11.53
C ALA A 83 -2.98 1.14 11.75
N GLY A 84 -2.57 0.91 13.00
CA GLY A 84 -1.20 0.50 13.33
C GLY A 84 -0.77 -0.79 12.63
N LYS A 85 -1.64 -1.80 12.57
CA LYS A 85 -1.36 -3.04 11.83
C LYS A 85 -1.26 -2.81 10.33
N PHE A 86 -2.09 -1.94 9.76
CA PHE A 86 -2.04 -1.61 8.34
C PHE A 86 -0.75 -0.86 7.98
N VAL A 87 -0.37 0.14 8.78
CA VAL A 87 0.90 0.84 8.64
C VAL A 87 2.07 -0.14 8.77
N MET A 88 2.04 -1.02 9.78
CA MET A 88 3.08 -2.02 9.98
C MET A 88 3.18 -3.00 8.80
N ALA A 89 2.05 -3.46 8.26
CA ALA A 89 2.03 -4.27 7.04
C ALA A 89 2.69 -3.53 5.86
N ARG A 90 2.40 -2.23 5.70
CA ARG A 90 3.02 -1.40 4.67
C ARG A 90 4.53 -1.28 4.86
N VAL A 91 5.00 -1.00 6.07
CA VAL A 91 6.44 -0.96 6.39
C VAL A 91 7.11 -2.31 6.10
N VAL A 92 6.50 -3.41 6.53
CA VAL A 92 7.03 -4.77 6.28
C VAL A 92 7.12 -5.05 4.79
N THR A 93 6.09 -4.72 3.99
CA THR A 93 6.15 -4.90 2.54
C THR A 93 7.19 -4.00 1.85
N LEU A 94 7.49 -2.83 2.42
CA LEU A 94 8.55 -1.94 1.96
C LEU A 94 9.94 -2.53 2.23
N LEU A 95 10.15 -3.07 3.43
CA LEU A 95 11.37 -3.79 3.76
C LEU A 95 11.53 -5.04 2.90
N MET A 96 10.43 -5.75 2.63
CA MET A 96 10.41 -6.90 1.74
C MET A 96 10.79 -6.52 0.30
N ASP A 97 10.33 -5.38 -0.23
CA ASP A 97 10.78 -4.84 -1.53
C ASP A 97 12.30 -4.64 -1.55
N MET A 98 12.84 -4.00 -0.51
CA MET A 98 14.28 -3.72 -0.42
C MET A 98 15.09 -5.02 -0.40
N VAL A 99 14.64 -6.02 0.35
CA VAL A 99 15.30 -7.34 0.42
C VAL A 99 15.20 -8.07 -0.92
N ILE A 100 14.03 -8.09 -1.57
CA ILE A 100 13.85 -8.74 -2.88
C ILE A 100 14.74 -8.07 -3.93
N MET A 101 14.76 -6.74 -3.97
CA MET A 101 15.60 -5.99 -4.91
C MET A 101 17.09 -6.21 -4.65
N TRP A 102 17.52 -6.22 -3.38
CA TRP A 102 18.91 -6.49 -3.03
C TRP A 102 19.33 -7.92 -3.39
N LEU A 103 18.54 -8.93 -3.02
CA LEU A 103 18.83 -10.32 -3.39
C LEU A 103 18.78 -10.54 -4.91
N GLY A 104 17.75 -10.02 -5.58
CA GLY A 104 17.55 -10.25 -7.00
C GLY A 104 18.53 -9.48 -7.89
N VAL A 105 18.78 -8.20 -7.60
CA VAL A 105 19.62 -7.35 -8.45
C VAL A 105 21.08 -7.36 -7.99
N THR A 106 21.34 -7.26 -6.69
CA THR A 106 22.71 -7.17 -6.16
C THR A 106 23.38 -8.53 -6.03
N VAL A 107 22.66 -9.56 -5.56
CA VAL A 107 23.25 -10.90 -5.36
C VAL A 107 23.16 -11.77 -6.62
N LEU A 108 22.00 -11.78 -7.28
CA LEU A 108 21.76 -12.63 -8.46
C LEU A 108 22.07 -11.93 -9.80
N CYS A 109 22.43 -10.64 -9.80
CA CYS A 109 22.70 -9.82 -11.00
C CYS A 109 21.60 -9.90 -12.08
N PHE A 110 20.34 -10.13 -11.68
CA PHE A 110 19.22 -10.07 -12.62
C PHE A 110 18.95 -8.63 -13.07
N ASN A 111 18.26 -8.51 -14.21
CA ASN A 111 17.81 -7.22 -14.72
C ASN A 111 16.92 -6.50 -13.68
N ASP A 112 17.33 -5.28 -13.32
CA ASP A 112 16.70 -4.45 -12.31
C ASP A 112 15.22 -4.20 -12.60
N LYS A 113 14.86 -4.00 -13.87
CA LYS A 113 13.49 -3.71 -14.29
C LYS A 113 12.59 -4.92 -14.11
N ILE A 114 13.08 -6.11 -14.47
CA ILE A 114 12.32 -7.36 -14.33
C ILE A 114 12.13 -7.68 -12.86
N MET A 115 13.19 -7.59 -12.05
CA MET A 115 13.11 -7.85 -10.62
C MET A 115 12.19 -6.85 -9.91
N LYS A 116 12.22 -5.57 -10.32
CA LYS A 116 11.32 -4.55 -9.77
C LYS A 116 9.86 -4.84 -10.09
N LEU A 117 9.57 -5.33 -11.29
CA LEU A 117 8.22 -5.71 -11.69
C LEU A 117 7.71 -6.91 -10.88
N ILE A 118 8.56 -7.94 -10.69
CA ILE A 118 8.24 -9.09 -9.85
C ILE A 118 8.00 -8.64 -8.40
N SER A 119 8.90 -7.82 -7.85
CA SER A 119 8.79 -7.30 -6.49
C SER A 119 7.49 -6.51 -6.30
N GLN A 120 7.13 -5.64 -7.25
CA GLN A 120 5.86 -4.91 -7.22
C GLN A 120 4.64 -5.85 -7.16
N VAL A 121 4.62 -6.90 -7.98
CA VAL A 121 3.53 -7.89 -7.95
C VAL A 121 3.46 -8.57 -6.58
N VAL A 122 4.60 -9.01 -6.05
CA VAL A 122 4.68 -9.65 -4.72
C VAL A 122 4.22 -8.71 -3.62
N ILE A 123 4.58 -7.43 -3.69
CA ILE A 123 4.17 -6.40 -2.72
C ILE A 123 2.67 -6.15 -2.78
N ILE A 124 2.08 -6.05 -3.97
CA ILE A 124 0.63 -5.84 -4.12
C ILE A 124 -0.13 -7.03 -3.52
N ILE A 125 0.30 -8.26 -3.85
CA ILE A 125 -0.31 -9.48 -3.31
C ILE A 125 -0.13 -9.56 -1.79
N SER A 126 1.08 -9.33 -1.29
CA SER A 126 1.37 -9.38 0.15
C SER A 126 0.60 -8.31 0.91
N ASN A 127 0.50 -7.09 0.37
CA ASN A 127 -0.30 -6.02 0.96
C ASN A 127 -1.79 -6.40 1.01
N TYR A 128 -2.33 -7.02 -0.03
CA TYR A 128 -3.71 -7.52 -0.02
C TYR A 128 -3.89 -8.63 1.03
N VAL A 129 -2.98 -9.60 1.08
CA VAL A 129 -3.03 -10.72 2.03
C VAL A 129 -2.91 -10.23 3.48
N PHE A 130 -1.98 -9.33 3.78
CA PHE A 130 -1.85 -8.72 5.11
C PHE A 130 -3.10 -7.90 5.46
N SER A 131 -3.60 -7.09 4.53
CA SER A 131 -4.83 -6.33 4.72
C SER A 131 -5.99 -7.26 5.04
N LYS A 132 -6.15 -8.37 4.31
CA LYS A 132 -7.26 -9.30 4.49
C LYS A 132 -7.16 -10.18 5.72
N LEU A 133 -5.98 -10.77 5.99
CA LEU A 133 -5.81 -11.80 7.03
C LEU A 133 -5.42 -11.23 8.39
N PHE A 134 -4.63 -10.15 8.41
CA PHE A 134 -4.06 -9.60 9.65
C PHE A 134 -4.75 -8.31 10.11
N VAL A 135 -5.14 -7.45 9.16
CA VAL A 135 -5.79 -6.16 9.45
C VAL A 135 -7.31 -6.33 9.55
N PHE A 136 -7.95 -6.84 8.51
CA PHE A 136 -9.40 -6.96 8.39
C PHE A 136 -9.88 -8.41 8.60
N LYS A 137 -9.57 -8.99 9.76
CA LYS A 137 -10.18 -10.27 10.16
C LYS A 137 -11.69 -10.09 10.20
N LYS A 138 -12.41 -10.68 9.25
CA LYS A 138 -13.83 -10.95 9.41
C LYS A 138 -13.97 -11.84 10.65
N LYS A 139 -14.54 -11.31 11.74
CA LYS A 139 -15.04 -12.16 12.81
C LYS A 139 -16.05 -13.09 12.15
N LYS A 140 -15.79 -14.40 12.21
CA LYS A 140 -16.82 -15.40 11.97
C LYS A 140 -17.81 -15.24 13.12
N ASP A 141 -18.94 -14.60 12.83
CA ASP A 141 -20.16 -14.90 13.55
C ASP A 141 -20.67 -16.27 13.07
#